data_AF-A0A8G1ZE44-F1
#
_entry.id   AF-A0A8G1ZE44-F1
#
_cell.length_a   1.000
_cell.length_b   1.000
_cell.length_c   1.000
_cell.angle_alpha   90.00
_cell.angle_beta   90.00
_cell.angle_gamma   90.00
#
_symmetry.space_group_name_H-M   'P 1'
#
loop_
_entity.id
_entity.type
_entity.pdbx_description
1 polymer ?
#
loop_
_entity_poly.entity_id
_entity_poly.type
_entity_poly.pdbx_seq_one_letter_code
_entity_poly.pdbx_strand_id
1 'polypeptide(L)'
;MGFNLRNGISFCRVGDRIIFLDIVADRYFCLSPDAEHSFRALAEGGAPPPDDLHLQGLLTRGLLMASAAPEAPAACRPIVMPRTSILDLDLPRPAFAGTTSALCCLAASRVRLKMAGLSRTLSWLSTRKSRLPASRALSEGQVERIMAGFISAARLASQIDLCLANSIAVASRMIAKGMRYSATIWMRGGRQSG
;
A
#
# COMPACT_ATOMS: atom_id res chain seq x y z
N MET A 1 -11.27 -26.64 10.65
CA MET A 1 -10.34 -26.26 9.55
C MET A 1 -10.51 -24.78 9.33
N GLY A 2 -9.41 -24.03 9.21
CA GLY A 2 -9.48 -22.61 8.88
C GLY A 2 -9.20 -22.36 7.41
N PHE A 3 -9.38 -21.12 6.99
CA PHE A 3 -9.13 -20.69 5.62
C PHE A 3 -8.28 -19.44 5.66
N ASN A 4 -7.14 -19.48 4.96
CA ASN A 4 -6.26 -18.34 4.82
C ASN A 4 -6.26 -17.86 3.37
N LEU A 5 -6.00 -16.57 3.16
CA LEU A 5 -5.77 -16.06 1.81
C LEU A 5 -4.45 -16.59 1.27
N ARG A 6 -4.40 -16.77 -0.06
CA ARG A 6 -3.15 -17.08 -0.75
C ARG A 6 -2.10 -16.00 -0.47
N ASN A 7 -0.85 -16.43 -0.26
CA ASN A 7 0.28 -15.53 -0.10
C ASN A 7 0.39 -14.53 -1.27
N GLY A 8 0.42 -13.24 -0.95
CA GLY A 8 0.45 -12.15 -1.92
C GLY A 8 -0.92 -11.54 -2.24
N ILE A 9 -2.01 -12.12 -1.73
CA ILE A 9 -3.35 -11.52 -1.77
C ILE A 9 -3.64 -10.87 -0.43
N SER A 10 -4.09 -9.63 -0.45
CA SER A 10 -4.54 -8.89 0.72
C SER A 10 -5.93 -8.33 0.46
N PHE A 11 -6.73 -8.15 1.50
CA PHE A 11 -8.07 -7.59 1.36
C PHE A 11 -8.30 -6.46 2.36
N CYS A 12 -9.11 -5.49 1.93
CA CYS A 12 -9.57 -4.39 2.77
C CYS A 12 -11.06 -4.17 2.53
N ARG A 13 -11.78 -3.81 3.60
CA ARG A 13 -13.18 -3.41 3.53
C ARG A 13 -13.26 -1.90 3.35
N VAL A 14 -13.91 -1.47 2.26
CA VAL A 14 -14.14 -0.06 1.96
C VAL A 14 -15.66 0.14 1.84
N GLY A 15 -16.26 0.71 2.89
CA GLY A 15 -17.71 0.75 3.04
C GLY A 15 -18.31 -0.66 3.10
N ASP A 16 -19.21 -0.94 2.15
CA ASP A 16 -19.90 -2.24 2.05
C ASP A 16 -19.26 -3.21 1.06
N ARG A 17 -18.12 -2.84 0.44
CA ARG A 17 -17.43 -3.67 -0.55
C ARG A 17 -16.10 -4.17 -0.02
N ILE A 18 -15.74 -5.40 -0.37
CA ILE A 18 -14.42 -5.97 -0.13
C ILE A 18 -13.57 -5.84 -1.39
N ILE A 19 -12.45 -5.13 -1.26
CA ILE A 19 -11.46 -4.98 -2.32
C ILE A 19 -10.30 -5.92 -2.04
N PHE A 20 -9.97 -6.74 -3.04
CA PHE A 20 -8.81 -7.63 -3.03
C PHE A 20 -7.68 -7.01 -3.84
N LEU A 21 -6.48 -7.05 -3.29
CA LEU A 21 -5.24 -6.67 -3.94
C LEU A 21 -4.40 -7.93 -4.13
N ASP A 22 -4.16 -8.31 -5.38
CA ASP A 22 -3.17 -9.31 -5.74
C ASP A 22 -1.85 -8.59 -6.08
N ILE A 23 -0.90 -8.69 -5.16
CA ILE A 23 0.43 -8.08 -5.27
C ILE A 23 1.28 -8.81 -6.33
N VAL A 24 1.02 -10.10 -6.56
CA VAL A 24 1.75 -10.91 -7.53
C VAL A 24 1.30 -10.57 -8.95
N ALA A 25 -0.01 -10.44 -9.14
CA ALA A 25 -0.62 -10.12 -10.43
C ALA A 25 -0.85 -8.62 -10.67
N ASP A 26 -0.38 -7.77 -9.75
CA ASP A 26 -0.45 -6.30 -9.75
C ASP A 26 -1.83 -5.75 -10.11
N ARG A 27 -2.87 -6.34 -9.50
CA ARG A 27 -4.27 -6.00 -9.82
C ARG A 27 -5.13 -5.90 -8.58
N TYR A 28 -6.09 -4.98 -8.67
CA TYR A 28 -7.21 -4.91 -7.73
C TYR A 28 -8.42 -5.59 -8.37
N PHE A 29 -9.18 -6.33 -7.57
CA PHE A 29 -10.43 -6.93 -8.02
C PHE A 29 -11.43 -6.99 -6.87
N CYS A 30 -12.71 -7.08 -7.25
CA CYS A 30 -13.81 -7.31 -6.33
C CYS A 30 -14.41 -8.69 -6.63
N LEU A 31 -14.95 -9.34 -5.62
CA LEU A 31 -15.74 -10.55 -5.82
C LEU A 31 -17.15 -10.19 -6.32
N SER A 32 -17.84 -11.17 -6.91
CA SER A 32 -19.28 -11.06 -7.12
C SER A 32 -20.00 -10.93 -5.76
N PRO A 33 -21.17 -10.29 -5.70
CA PRO A 33 -21.88 -10.07 -4.43
C PRO A 33 -22.06 -11.35 -3.60
N ASP A 34 -22.40 -12.46 -4.26
CA ASP A 34 -22.62 -13.75 -3.58
C ASP A 34 -21.33 -14.32 -2.98
N ALA A 35 -20.24 -14.30 -3.75
CA ALA A 35 -18.93 -14.74 -3.27
C ALA A 35 -18.36 -13.81 -2.20
N GLU A 36 -18.68 -12.52 -2.27
CA GLU A 36 -18.32 -11.53 -1.24
C GLU A 36 -19.06 -11.80 0.07
N HIS A 37 -20.34 -12.18 0.02
CA HIS A 37 -21.13 -12.53 1.19
C HIS A 37 -20.58 -13.77 1.90
N SER A 38 -20.32 -14.85 1.14
CA SER A 38 -19.68 -16.06 1.66
C SER A 38 -18.30 -15.79 2.27
N PHE A 39 -17.47 -14.98 1.60
CA PHE A 39 -16.16 -14.60 2.11
C PHE A 39 -16.26 -13.75 3.39
N ARG A 40 -17.24 -12.85 3.47
CA ARG A 40 -17.48 -12.01 4.65
C ARG A 40 -17.84 -12.85 5.88
N ALA A 41 -18.78 -13.79 5.71
CA ALA A 41 -19.16 -14.71 6.78
C ALA A 41 -17.95 -15.48 7.31
N LEU A 42 -17.07 -15.94 6.42
CA LEU A 42 -15.82 -16.60 6.77
C LEU A 42 -14.84 -15.66 7.50
N ALA A 43 -14.65 -14.43 7.01
CA ALA A 43 -13.72 -13.45 7.58
C ALA A 43 -14.14 -12.98 8.98
N GLU A 44 -15.44 -12.99 9.28
CA GLU A 44 -16.02 -12.68 10.60
C GLU A 44 -15.97 -13.87 11.57
N GLY A 45 -15.34 -14.99 11.18
CA GLY A 45 -15.21 -16.20 12.01
C GLY A 45 -16.43 -17.12 11.95
N GLY A 46 -17.38 -16.84 11.05
CA GLY A 46 -18.47 -17.75 10.76
C GLY A 46 -17.96 -19.01 10.05
N ALA A 47 -18.56 -20.15 10.39
CA ALA A 47 -18.34 -21.39 9.66
C ALA A 47 -19.21 -21.36 8.40
N PRO A 48 -18.63 -21.28 7.19
CA PRO A 48 -19.42 -21.37 5.97
C PRO A 48 -20.05 -22.77 5.87
N PRO A 49 -21.23 -22.89 5.25
CA PRO A 49 -21.84 -24.18 5.02
C PRO A 49 -20.90 -25.06 4.15
N PRO A 50 -20.84 -26.38 4.41
CA PRO A 50 -19.89 -27.28 3.76
C PRO A 50 -20.02 -27.33 2.22
N ASP A 51 -21.21 -27.02 1.70
CA ASP A 51 -21.54 -26.99 0.27
C ASP A 51 -21.60 -25.58 -0.33
N ASP A 52 -20.94 -24.59 0.28
CA ASP A 52 -20.86 -23.26 -0.30
C ASP A 52 -20.06 -23.27 -1.63
N LEU A 53 -20.78 -23.30 -2.75
CA LEU A 53 -20.23 -23.31 -4.10
C LEU A 53 -19.35 -22.09 -4.39
N HIS A 54 -19.65 -20.95 -3.78
CA HIS A 54 -18.86 -19.74 -3.96
C HIS A 54 -17.52 -19.87 -3.23
N LEU A 55 -17.52 -20.39 -2.00
CA LEU A 55 -16.29 -20.65 -1.25
C LEU A 55 -15.42 -21.71 -1.95
N GLN A 56 -16.03 -22.79 -2.44
CA GLN A 56 -15.33 -23.79 -3.24
C GLN A 56 -14.74 -23.16 -4.51
N GLY A 57 -15.49 -22.29 -5.18
CA GLY A 57 -14.98 -21.52 -6.32
C GLY A 57 -13.77 -20.64 -5.97
N LEU A 58 -13.73 -20.04 -4.78
CA LEU A 58 -12.58 -19.27 -4.29
C LEU A 58 -11.36 -20.15 -4.01
N LEU A 59 -11.57 -21.38 -3.50
CA LEU A 59 -10.51 -22.38 -3.31
C LEU A 59 -9.97 -22.89 -4.65
N THR A 60 -10.85 -23.24 -5.59
CA THR A 60 -10.45 -23.73 -6.93
C THR A 60 -9.69 -22.66 -7.71
N ARG A 61 -10.07 -21.39 -7.56
CA ARG A 61 -9.35 -20.26 -8.16
C ARG A 61 -8.05 -19.90 -7.43
N GLY A 62 -7.72 -20.60 -6.34
CA GLY A 62 -6.51 -20.38 -5.56
C GLY A 62 -6.47 -19.03 -4.85
N LEU A 63 -7.64 -18.45 -4.55
CA LEU A 63 -7.75 -17.22 -3.76
C LEU A 63 -7.67 -17.53 -2.26
N LEU A 64 -8.27 -18.65 -1.86
CA LEU A 64 -8.20 -19.21 -0.51
C LEU A 64 -7.34 -20.46 -0.49
N MET A 65 -6.69 -20.72 0.63
CA MET A 65 -5.96 -21.94 0.95
C MET A 65 -6.49 -22.51 2.27
N ALA A 66 -6.75 -23.81 2.30
CA ALA A 66 -7.11 -24.49 3.53
C ALA A 66 -5.93 -24.42 4.53
N SER A 67 -6.22 -24.00 5.76
CA SER A 67 -5.25 -23.95 6.85
C SER A 67 -5.61 -24.99 7.90
N ALA A 68 -4.59 -25.67 8.42
CA ALA A 68 -4.75 -26.61 9.52
C ALA A 68 -5.14 -25.89 10.83
N ALA A 69 -4.75 -24.62 10.97
CA ALA A 69 -5.19 -23.77 12.07
C ALA A 69 -6.58 -23.18 11.80
N PRO A 70 -7.47 -23.05 12.81
CA PRO A 70 -8.79 -22.43 12.69
C PRO A 70 -8.69 -20.89 12.61
N GLU A 71 -7.86 -20.38 11.71
CA GLU A 71 -7.70 -18.95 11.48
C GLU A 71 -8.61 -18.50 10.34
N ALA A 72 -9.24 -17.34 10.55
CA ALA A 72 -9.98 -16.62 9.53
C ALA A 72 -9.03 -15.65 8.79
N PRO A 73 -9.30 -15.31 7.52
CA PRO A 73 -8.51 -14.32 6.81
C PRO A 73 -8.54 -12.98 7.55
N ALA A 74 -7.37 -12.49 7.95
CA ALA A 74 -7.27 -11.21 8.63
C ALA A 74 -7.30 -10.04 7.63
N ALA A 75 -8.25 -9.12 7.83
CA ALA A 75 -8.31 -7.88 7.04
C ALA A 75 -7.04 -7.05 7.24
N CYS A 76 -6.66 -6.25 6.23
CA CYS A 76 -5.63 -5.24 6.41
C CYS A 76 -5.97 -4.37 7.61
N ARG A 77 -4.99 -4.14 8.49
CA ARG A 77 -5.17 -3.27 9.65
C ARG A 77 -5.66 -1.90 9.19
N PRO A 78 -6.72 -1.36 9.79
CA PRO A 78 -7.22 -0.04 9.43
C PRO A 78 -6.08 0.96 9.59
N ILE A 79 -5.80 1.67 8.51
CA ILE A 79 -4.81 2.72 8.51
C ILE A 79 -5.40 3.88 9.32
N VAL A 80 -4.72 4.27 10.40
CA VAL A 80 -5.09 5.48 11.15
C VAL A 80 -4.97 6.66 10.19
N MET A 81 -6.09 7.27 9.81
CA MET A 81 -6.04 8.47 8.96
C MET A 81 -5.20 9.53 9.67
N PRO A 82 -4.12 10.03 9.03
CA PRO A 82 -3.37 11.14 9.58
C PRO A 82 -4.29 12.34 9.71
N ARG A 83 -4.33 12.95 10.89
CA ARG A 83 -5.13 14.17 11.12
C ARG A 83 -4.53 15.41 10.47
N THR A 84 -3.27 15.34 10.05
CA THR A 84 -2.53 16.43 9.43
C THR A 84 -1.96 15.97 8.09
N SER A 85 -2.28 16.70 7.02
CA SER A 85 -1.60 16.51 5.75
C SER A 85 -0.31 17.31 5.76
N ILE A 86 0.78 16.72 5.29
CA ILE A 86 2.02 17.48 5.05
C ILE A 86 1.81 18.59 4.03
N LEU A 87 0.79 18.49 3.17
CA LEU A 87 0.42 19.55 2.23
C LEU A 87 -0.19 20.79 2.91
N ASP A 88 -0.65 20.65 4.16
CA ASP A 88 -1.22 21.75 4.95
C ASP A 88 -0.13 22.46 5.80
N LEU A 89 1.11 21.95 5.81
CA LEU A 89 2.24 22.63 6.44
C LEU A 89 2.86 23.65 5.47
N ASP A 90 3.33 24.77 6.01
CA ASP A 90 4.16 25.73 5.27
C ASP A 90 5.54 25.12 5.01
N LEU A 91 5.64 24.36 3.92
CA LEU A 91 6.90 23.76 3.51
C LEU A 91 7.90 24.81 3.02
N PRO A 92 9.20 24.65 3.33
CA PRO A 92 10.23 25.53 2.82
C PRO A 92 10.29 25.46 1.29
N ARG A 93 10.70 26.58 0.65
CA ARG A 93 10.86 26.63 -0.80
C ARG A 93 11.78 25.50 -1.27
N PRO A 94 11.34 24.69 -2.25
CA PRO A 94 12.12 23.57 -2.74
C PRO A 94 13.39 24.08 -3.42
N ALA A 95 14.57 23.61 -2.99
CA ALA A 95 15.79 23.85 -3.74
C ALA A 95 15.71 23.10 -5.10
N PHE A 96 16.25 23.68 -6.16
CA PHE A 96 16.24 23.07 -7.51
C PHE A 96 16.85 21.66 -7.51
N ALA A 97 17.96 21.47 -6.78
CA ALA A 97 18.61 20.18 -6.57
C ALA A 97 17.73 19.17 -5.81
N GLY A 98 16.89 19.65 -4.87
CA GLY A 98 15.93 18.81 -4.14
C GLY A 98 14.81 18.31 -5.04
N THR A 99 14.30 19.18 -5.93
CA THR A 99 13.24 18.84 -6.89
C THR A 99 13.72 17.87 -7.95
N THR A 100 14.91 18.08 -8.53
CA THR A 100 15.50 17.14 -9.51
C THR A 100 15.80 15.79 -8.88
N SER A 101 16.36 15.76 -7.67
CA SER A 101 16.56 14.49 -6.94
C SER A 101 15.23 13.77 -6.69
N ALA A 102 14.17 14.49 -6.32
CA ALA A 102 12.85 13.90 -6.12
C ALA A 102 12.27 13.36 -7.44
N LEU A 103 12.42 14.09 -8.55
CA LEU A 103 11.98 13.68 -9.88
C LEU A 103 12.71 12.40 -10.34
N CYS A 104 14.04 12.33 -10.17
CA CYS A 104 14.83 11.13 -10.47
C CYS A 104 14.38 9.93 -9.61
N CYS A 105 14.12 10.14 -8.31
CA CYS A 105 13.58 9.07 -7.46
C CYS A 105 12.19 8.62 -7.89
N LEU A 106 11.31 9.53 -8.29
CA LEU A 106 9.98 9.21 -8.82
C LEU A 106 10.08 8.41 -10.13
N ALA A 107 10.93 8.84 -11.06
CA ALA A 107 11.16 8.14 -12.32
C ALA A 107 11.72 6.73 -12.08
N ALA A 108 12.72 6.60 -11.21
CA ALA A 108 13.30 5.30 -10.87
C ALA A 108 12.28 4.36 -10.21
N SER A 109 11.44 4.86 -9.30
CA SER A 109 10.36 4.08 -8.68
C SER A 109 9.33 3.62 -9.71
N ARG A 110 8.96 4.47 -10.68
CA ARG A 110 8.05 4.10 -11.77
C ARG A 110 8.64 3.04 -12.67
N VAL A 111 9.88 3.24 -13.12
CA VAL A 111 10.58 2.25 -13.97
C VAL A 111 10.69 0.93 -13.22
N ARG A 112 11.03 0.95 -11.92
CA ARG A 112 11.10 -0.25 -11.11
C ARG A 112 9.74 -0.93 -10.93
N LEU A 113 8.67 -0.19 -10.67
CA LEU A 113 7.32 -0.77 -10.62
C LEU A 113 6.95 -1.44 -11.94
N LYS A 114 7.19 -0.76 -13.07
CA LYS A 114 6.90 -1.30 -14.41
C LYS A 114 7.78 -2.51 -14.79
N MET A 115 9.06 -2.52 -14.41
CA MET A 115 10.00 -3.58 -14.81
C MET A 115 10.07 -4.76 -13.84
N ALA A 116 9.95 -4.50 -12.53
CA ALA A 116 10.14 -5.49 -11.47
C ALA A 116 8.83 -6.00 -10.88
N GLY A 117 7.72 -5.29 -11.10
CA GLY A 117 6.43 -5.55 -10.48
C GLY A 117 6.34 -5.04 -9.03
N LEU A 118 5.10 -4.94 -8.54
CA LEU A 118 4.81 -4.48 -7.18
C LEU A 118 5.43 -5.39 -6.11
N SER A 119 5.28 -6.72 -6.27
CA SER A 119 5.80 -7.72 -5.34
C SER A 119 7.30 -7.55 -5.06
N ARG A 120 8.13 -7.54 -6.09
CA ARG A 120 9.59 -7.40 -5.95
C ARG A 120 9.98 -6.04 -5.36
N THR A 121 9.24 -4.98 -5.70
CA THR A 121 9.49 -3.63 -5.17
C THR A 121 9.18 -3.57 -3.67
N LEU A 122 8.06 -4.16 -3.24
CA LEU A 122 7.68 -4.25 -1.83
C LEU A 122 8.64 -5.14 -1.04
N SER A 123 9.04 -6.30 -1.57
CA SER A 123 10.04 -7.18 -0.93
C SER A 123 11.37 -6.45 -0.74
N TRP A 124 11.88 -5.78 -1.78
CA TRP A 124 13.11 -5.00 -1.69
C TRP A 124 13.03 -3.89 -0.63
N LEU A 125 11.90 -3.19 -0.56
CA LEU A 125 11.67 -2.14 0.42
C LEU A 125 11.61 -2.71 1.85
N SER A 126 10.92 -3.84 2.03
CA SER A 126 10.81 -4.55 3.31
C SER A 126 12.17 -5.02 3.82
N THR A 127 12.99 -5.64 2.96
CA THR A 127 14.34 -6.10 3.31
C THR A 127 15.27 -4.94 3.67
N ARG A 128 15.15 -3.79 3.01
CA ARG A 128 15.94 -2.61 3.41
C ARG A 128 15.44 -1.98 4.70
N LYS A 129 14.12 -1.93 4.92
CA LYS A 129 13.52 -1.43 6.16
C LYS A 129 13.90 -2.28 7.37
N SER A 130 13.98 -3.61 7.23
CA SER A 130 14.33 -4.49 8.33
C SER A 130 15.77 -4.30 8.79
N ARG A 131 16.69 -3.96 7.88
CA ARG A 131 18.13 -3.70 8.13
C ARG A 131 18.42 -2.36 8.83
N LEU A 132 17.42 -1.49 8.99
CA LEU A 132 17.63 -0.18 9.59
C LEU A 132 17.49 -0.21 11.13
N PRO A 133 18.40 0.43 11.88
CA PRO A 133 18.29 0.58 13.31
C PRO A 133 17.09 1.49 13.66
N ALA A 134 16.40 1.18 14.76
CA ALA A 134 15.13 1.81 15.13
C ALA A 134 15.23 3.30 15.55
N SER A 135 16.43 3.87 15.68
CA SER A 135 16.66 5.05 16.55
C SER A 135 17.09 6.34 15.83
N ARG A 136 17.22 6.38 14.50
CA ARG A 136 17.67 7.62 13.83
C ARG A 136 16.50 8.46 13.35
N ALA A 137 15.95 9.29 14.23
CA ALA A 137 14.99 10.33 13.84
C ALA A 137 15.70 11.40 13.01
N LEU A 138 15.16 11.72 11.83
CA LEU A 138 15.59 12.94 11.12
C LEU A 138 15.06 14.15 11.89
N SER A 139 15.83 15.25 11.87
CA SER A 139 15.33 16.56 12.28
C SER A 139 14.11 16.92 11.41
N GLU A 140 13.08 17.50 12.01
CA GLU A 140 11.82 17.88 11.36
C GLU A 140 12.05 18.65 10.04
N GLY A 141 12.99 19.61 10.03
CA GLY A 141 13.36 20.37 8.84
C GLY A 141 14.07 19.57 7.73
N GLN A 142 14.55 18.34 7.99
CA GLN A 142 15.04 17.43 6.94
C GLN A 142 13.88 16.67 6.28
N VAL A 143 12.87 16.28 7.05
CA VAL A 143 11.66 15.62 6.54
C VAL A 143 10.90 16.60 5.65
N GLU A 144 10.69 17.83 6.12
CA GLU A 144 10.03 18.89 5.35
C GLU A 144 10.74 19.17 4.02
N ARG A 145 12.07 19.30 4.00
CA ARG A 145 12.81 19.53 2.74
C ARG A 145 12.67 18.38 1.75
N ILE A 146 12.69 17.14 2.23
CA ILE A 146 12.47 15.96 1.37
C ILE A 146 11.06 16.04 0.79
N MET A 147 10.06 16.27 1.65
CA MET A 147 8.66 16.34 1.24
C MET A 147 8.40 17.52 0.28
N ALA A 148 9.00 18.69 0.49
CA ALA A 148 8.88 19.85 -0.38
C ALA A 148 9.38 19.56 -1.80
N GLY A 149 10.50 18.84 -1.92
CA GLY A 149 11.02 18.36 -3.21
C GLY A 149 10.06 17.40 -3.91
N PHE A 150 9.47 16.46 -3.16
CA PHE A 150 8.50 15.50 -3.73
C PHE A 150 7.17 16.15 -4.11
N ILE A 151 6.65 17.08 -3.32
CA ILE A 151 5.43 17.85 -3.67
C ILE A 151 5.67 18.65 -4.94
N SER A 152 6.82 19.29 -5.06
CA SER A 152 7.17 20.08 -6.24
C SER A 152 7.33 19.21 -7.48
N ALA A 153 8.03 18.07 -7.36
CA ALA A 153 8.15 17.10 -8.44
C ALA A 153 6.81 16.44 -8.81
N ALA A 154 5.89 16.26 -7.84
CA ALA A 154 4.56 15.73 -8.08
C ALA A 154 3.64 16.72 -8.81
N ARG A 155 3.80 18.03 -8.60
CA ARG A 155 3.09 19.07 -9.37
C ARG A 155 3.45 19.06 -10.86
N LEU A 156 4.67 18.60 -11.19
CA LEU A 156 5.17 18.49 -12.57
C LEU A 156 4.75 17.18 -13.27
N ALA A 157 4.22 16.19 -12.55
CA ALA A 157 3.88 14.87 -13.12
C ALA A 157 2.37 14.60 -13.05
N SER A 158 1.76 14.13 -14.15
CA SER A 158 0.31 13.90 -14.25
C SER A 158 -0.20 12.84 -13.26
N GLN A 159 -1.36 13.12 -12.64
CA GLN A 159 -1.79 12.62 -11.32
C GLN A 159 -2.14 11.12 -11.19
N ILE A 160 -2.34 10.37 -12.27
CA ILE A 160 -3.11 9.11 -12.16
C ILE A 160 -2.31 7.92 -11.59
N ASP A 161 -0.97 7.92 -11.70
CA ASP A 161 -0.11 6.83 -11.15
C ASP A 161 0.86 7.29 -10.05
N LEU A 162 0.68 8.49 -9.49
CA LEU A 162 1.66 9.02 -8.54
C LEU A 162 1.59 8.38 -7.17
N CYS A 163 0.43 8.02 -6.65
CA CYS A 163 0.31 7.71 -5.22
C CYS A 163 1.22 6.55 -4.77
N LEU A 164 1.24 5.47 -5.53
CA LEU A 164 2.10 4.31 -5.26
C LEU A 164 3.57 4.60 -5.56
N ALA A 165 3.90 5.14 -6.74
CA ALA A 165 5.28 5.43 -7.10
C ALA A 165 5.93 6.48 -6.18
N ASN A 166 5.15 7.48 -5.76
CA ASN A 166 5.56 8.55 -4.86
C ASN A 166 5.75 8.05 -3.44
N SER A 167 4.79 7.28 -2.89
CA SER A 167 4.98 6.66 -1.58
C SER A 167 6.22 5.75 -1.54
N ILE A 168 6.47 4.99 -2.61
CA ILE A 168 7.69 4.16 -2.72
C ILE A 168 8.95 5.02 -2.85
N ALA A 169 8.92 6.10 -3.64
CA ALA A 169 10.06 6.99 -3.82
C ALA A 169 10.44 7.71 -2.52
N VAL A 170 9.43 8.23 -1.80
CA VAL A 170 9.59 8.85 -0.48
C VAL A 170 10.12 7.83 0.52
N ALA A 171 9.49 6.65 0.63
CA ALA A 171 9.93 5.60 1.53
C ALA A 171 11.37 5.16 1.23
N SER A 172 11.73 5.00 -0.04
CA SER A 172 13.09 4.64 -0.47
C SER A 172 14.11 5.72 -0.09
N ARG A 173 13.76 7.01 -0.24
CA ARG A 173 14.61 8.14 0.13
C ARG A 173 14.80 8.23 1.64
N MET A 174 13.75 8.01 2.42
CA MET A 174 13.79 7.96 3.88
C MET A 174 14.61 6.76 4.39
N ILE A 175 14.45 5.59 3.78
CA ILE A 175 15.23 4.38 4.07
C ILE A 175 16.70 4.59 3.74
N ALA A 176 17.01 5.21 2.59
CA ALA A 176 18.39 5.55 2.22
C ALA A 176 19.05 6.56 3.18
N LYS A 177 18.25 7.34 3.92
CA LYS A 177 18.68 8.23 4.99
C LYS A 177 18.72 7.56 6.37
N GLY A 178 18.40 6.26 6.46
CA GLY A 178 18.59 5.46 7.66
C GLY A 178 17.34 5.26 8.52
N MET A 179 16.13 5.55 8.03
CA MET A 179 14.92 5.56 8.85
C MET A 179 13.94 4.42 8.58
N ARG A 180 13.37 3.86 9.65
CA ARG A 180 12.15 3.04 9.57
C ARG A 180 10.92 3.95 9.44
N TYR A 181 10.49 4.14 8.21
CA TYR A 181 9.22 4.79 7.90
C TYR A 181 8.04 3.83 8.18
N SER A 182 7.13 4.15 9.12
CA SER A 182 5.79 3.54 9.15
C SER A 182 4.89 4.42 8.27
N ALA A 183 4.42 3.82 7.18
CA ALA A 183 3.81 4.57 6.09
C ALA A 183 2.38 4.99 6.47
N THR A 184 2.25 6.20 6.99
CA THR A 184 0.99 6.95 6.93
C THR A 184 1.24 8.42 6.63
N ILE A 185 1.86 8.70 5.48
CA ILE A 185 1.84 10.04 4.88
C ILE A 185 1.05 9.92 3.60
N TRP A 186 -0.22 10.31 3.67
CA TRP A 186 -1.08 10.41 2.49
C TRP A 186 -0.83 11.75 1.82
N MET A 187 -0.38 11.72 0.56
CA MET A 187 -0.47 12.89 -0.31
C MET A 187 -1.83 12.87 -0.98
N ARG A 188 -2.64 13.89 -0.72
CA ARG A 188 -3.95 14.08 -1.34
C ARG A 188 -3.79 14.20 -2.86
N GLY A 189 -4.28 13.21 -3.58
CA GLY A 189 -4.58 13.31 -5.01
C GLY A 189 -6.04 13.71 -5.18
N GLY A 190 -6.30 14.70 -6.03
CA GLY A 190 -7.62 14.92 -6.61
C GLY A 190 -8.64 15.64 -5.73
N ARG A 191 -9.09 16.78 -6.24
CA ARG A 191 -10.20 17.60 -5.77
C ARG A 191 -11.52 16.85 -6.08
N GLN A 192 -12.31 16.47 -5.07
CA GLN A 192 -13.74 16.19 -5.31
C GLN A 192 -14.47 17.52 -5.16
N SER A 193 -14.85 18.08 -6.31
CA SER A 193 -15.87 19.10 -6.48
C SER A 193 -17.10 18.38 -7.05
N GLY A 194 -18.24 18.51 -6.37
CA GLY A 194 -19.51 17.89 -6.73
C GLY A 194 -20.32 17.63 -5.47
#